data_AF-A0AAT9HKC7-F1
#
_entry.id   AF-A0AAT9HKC7-F1
#
_cell.length_a   1.000
_cell.length_b   1.000
_cell.length_c   1.000
_cell.angle_alpha   90.00
_cell.angle_beta   90.00
_cell.angle_gamma   90.00
#
_symmetry.space_group_name_H-M   'P 1'
#
loop_
_entity.id
_entity.type
_entity.pdbx_description
1 polymer ?
#
loop_
_entity_poly.entity_id
_entity_poly.type
_entity_poly.pdbx_seq_one_letter_code
_entity_poly.pdbx_strand_id
1 'polypeptide(L)'
;MYDTPDLVSGLAAEGYRTVCVGGVGFFNRQAPLGSVLPGLFQESHWTPEFGVTSPTSFASQVTRAEQVVRELPGEQRLFLFVNVAALHQPNWFHTPGATREDGDTRATHAAALEYVDRHIGRLFAAASSRRRCLAIVCSDHGTAYGEDGYTGHRIGHESVWTVPYAHFFLEPTAAEAAR
;
A
#
# COMPACT_ATOMS: atom_id res chain seq x y z
N MET A 1 25.56 7.95 14.09
CA MET A 1 24.70 7.44 15.17
C MET A 1 23.27 7.77 14.75
N TYR A 2 22.31 6.87 14.85
CA TYR A 2 20.91 7.14 14.51
C TYR A 2 20.12 7.38 15.80
N ASP A 3 19.25 8.39 15.82
CA ASP A 3 18.52 8.81 17.03
C ASP A 3 17.32 7.92 17.36
N THR A 4 16.78 7.21 16.36
CA THR A 4 15.67 6.25 16.51
C THR A 4 15.98 4.93 15.80
N PRO A 5 15.36 3.81 16.23
CA PRO A 5 15.63 2.49 15.65
C PRO A 5 15.02 2.28 14.25
N ASP A 6 14.05 3.11 13.86
CA ASP A 6 13.35 3.01 12.59
C ASP A 6 12.79 4.39 12.15
N LEU A 7 12.38 4.47 10.88
CA LEU A 7 11.82 5.68 10.27
C LEU A 7 10.50 6.12 10.91
N VAL A 8 9.65 5.18 11.32
CA VAL A 8 8.32 5.46 11.88
C VAL A 8 8.48 6.16 13.23
N SER A 9 9.34 5.61 14.09
CA SER A 9 9.69 6.20 15.39
C SER A 9 10.35 7.57 15.23
N GLY A 10 11.22 7.74 14.23
CA GLY A 10 11.87 9.03 13.93
C GLY A 10 10.86 10.11 13.52
N LEU A 11 9.96 9.79 12.58
CA LEU A 11 8.92 10.71 12.15
C LEU A 11 7.93 11.04 13.28
N ALA A 12 7.59 10.05 14.12
CA ALA A 12 6.75 10.28 15.29
C ALA A 12 7.39 11.26 16.28
N ALA A 13 8.71 11.15 16.53
CA ALA A 13 9.46 12.07 17.39
C ALA A 13 9.48 13.51 16.82
N GLU A 14 9.50 13.64 15.49
CA GLU A 14 9.33 14.91 14.77
C GLU A 14 7.87 15.38 14.70
N GLY A 15 6.95 14.78 15.45
CA GLY A 15 5.55 15.21 15.51
C GLY A 15 4.72 14.84 14.29
N TYR A 16 5.09 13.81 13.53
CA TYR A 16 4.18 13.20 12.56
C TYR A 16 3.20 12.27 13.28
N ARG A 17 1.94 12.31 12.86
CA ARG A 17 1.01 11.20 13.08
C ARG A 17 1.43 10.06 12.15
N THR A 18 1.75 8.89 12.70
CA THR A 18 2.13 7.72 11.89
C THR A 18 0.98 6.73 11.79
N VAL A 19 0.55 6.44 10.55
CA VAL A 19 -0.60 5.57 10.27
C VAL A 19 -0.23 4.51 9.25
N CYS A 20 -0.59 3.26 9.55
CA CYS A 20 -0.47 2.13 8.64
C CYS A 20 -1.86 1.64 8.20
N VAL A 21 -2.07 1.46 6.89
CA VAL A 21 -3.20 0.72 6.33
C VAL A 21 -2.66 -0.58 5.73
N GLY A 22 -2.87 -1.68 6.45
CA GLY A 22 -2.33 -3.00 6.12
C GLY A 22 -3.21 -3.79 5.16
N GLY A 23 -2.62 -4.73 4.41
CA GLY A 23 -3.36 -5.62 3.53
C GLY A 23 -2.86 -7.07 3.53
N VAL A 24 -1.54 -7.30 3.48
CA VAL A 24 -0.98 -8.67 3.53
C VAL A 24 -0.86 -9.20 4.96
N GLY A 25 -0.60 -10.50 5.10
CA GLY A 25 -0.58 -11.19 6.40
C GLY A 25 0.38 -10.60 7.45
N PHE A 26 1.44 -9.91 7.04
CA PHE A 26 2.36 -9.20 7.95
C PHE A 26 1.75 -7.95 8.60
N PHE A 27 0.58 -7.51 8.14
CA PHE A 27 -0.12 -6.33 8.65
C PHE A 27 -1.51 -6.64 9.21
N ASN A 28 -1.92 -7.91 9.27
CA ASN A 28 -3.29 -8.27 9.61
C ASN A 28 -3.63 -8.19 11.11
N ARG A 29 -2.61 -8.08 11.97
CA ARG A 29 -2.75 -8.03 13.44
C ARG A 29 -3.43 -9.26 14.08
N GLN A 30 -3.62 -10.33 13.32
CA GLN A 30 -4.32 -11.54 13.79
C GLN A 30 -3.38 -12.50 14.52
N ALA A 31 -2.09 -12.50 14.14
CA ALA A 31 -1.05 -13.30 14.77
C ALA A 31 0.08 -12.39 15.31
N PRO A 32 0.95 -12.89 16.22
CA PRO A 32 2.08 -12.12 16.73
C PRO A 32 2.97 -11.56 15.60
N LEU A 33 3.28 -12.38 14.60
CA LEU A 33 4.07 -11.95 13.44
C LEU A 33 3.38 -10.83 12.64
N GLY A 34 2.07 -10.94 12.46
CA GLY A 34 1.26 -9.93 11.74
C GLY A 34 1.03 -8.64 12.53
N SER A 35 1.55 -8.53 13.76
CA SER A 35 1.44 -7.35 14.62
C SER A 35 2.76 -6.56 14.74
N VAL A 36 3.88 -7.11 14.28
CA VAL A 36 5.21 -6.48 14.45
C VAL A 36 5.31 -5.17 13.68
N LEU A 37 5.13 -5.21 12.35
CA LEU A 37 5.20 -4.00 11.51
C LEU A 37 4.08 -2.99 11.82
N PRO A 38 2.80 -3.41 11.94
CA PRO A 38 1.74 -2.54 12.45
C PRO A 38 2.04 -1.84 13.77
N GLY A 39 2.70 -2.55 14.70
CA GLY A 39 3.02 -2.06 16.04
C GLY A 39 4.05 -0.93 16.08
N LEU A 40 4.77 -0.67 14.97
CA LEU A 40 5.67 0.48 14.85
C LEU A 40 4.91 1.80 14.69
N PHE A 41 3.65 1.75 14.24
CA PHE A 41 2.83 2.93 13.97
C PHE A 41 1.97 3.28 15.17
N GLN A 42 1.71 4.57 15.36
CA GLN A 42 0.79 5.03 16.40
C GLN A 42 -0.68 4.71 16.05
N GLU A 43 -0.98 4.40 14.79
CA GLU A 43 -2.27 3.95 14.28
C GLU A 43 -2.07 2.83 13.24
N SER A 44 -2.86 1.76 13.32
CA SER A 44 -2.84 0.73 12.30
C SER A 44 -4.22 0.16 12.02
N HIS A 45 -4.59 0.10 10.74
CA HIS A 45 -5.88 -0.38 10.26
C HIS A 45 -5.73 -1.67 9.47
N TRP A 46 -6.57 -2.64 9.81
CA TRP A 46 -6.78 -3.83 9.01
C TRP A 46 -8.21 -4.33 9.18
N THR A 47 -8.83 -4.75 8.08
CA THR A 47 -10.08 -5.51 8.05
C THR A 47 -9.99 -6.58 6.95
N PRO A 48 -10.84 -7.61 6.95
CA PRO A 48 -10.86 -8.63 5.88
C PRO A 48 -10.98 -8.03 4.48
N GLU A 49 -11.70 -6.92 4.33
CA GLU A 49 -11.88 -6.21 3.06
C GLU A 49 -10.58 -5.64 2.52
N PHE A 50 -9.54 -5.43 3.33
CA PHE A 50 -8.23 -4.94 2.88
C PHE A 50 -7.30 -6.08 2.46
N GLY A 51 -7.69 -7.33 2.73
CA GLY A 51 -6.87 -8.52 2.56
C GLY A 51 -6.66 -8.94 1.11
N VAL A 52 -5.67 -9.82 0.90
CA VAL A 52 -5.30 -10.38 -0.42
C VAL A 52 -6.42 -11.18 -1.09
N THR A 53 -7.41 -11.65 -0.34
CA THR A 53 -8.57 -12.39 -0.88
C THR A 53 -9.74 -11.48 -1.26
N SER A 54 -9.61 -10.17 -1.06
CA SER A 54 -10.67 -9.20 -1.34
C SER A 54 -10.48 -8.57 -2.73
N PRO A 55 -11.46 -8.70 -3.65
CA PRO A 55 -11.40 -8.08 -4.98
C PRO A 55 -11.51 -6.56 -4.93
N THR A 56 -11.91 -6.00 -3.78
CA THR A 56 -12.04 -4.56 -3.54
C THR A 56 -11.00 -4.04 -2.54
N SER A 57 -9.92 -4.79 -2.30
CA SER A 57 -8.90 -4.50 -1.30
C SER A 57 -8.39 -3.07 -1.34
N PHE A 58 -7.80 -2.68 -2.46
CA PHE A 58 -7.18 -1.36 -2.57
C PHE A 58 -8.20 -0.22 -2.47
N ALA A 59 -9.38 -0.34 -3.10
CA ALA A 59 -10.44 0.66 -2.99
C ALA A 59 -10.91 0.87 -1.53
N SER A 60 -10.95 -0.21 -0.75
CA SER A 60 -11.28 -0.19 0.68
C SER A 60 -10.16 0.44 1.50
N GLN A 61 -8.90 0.12 1.20
CA GLN A 61 -7.72 0.75 1.81
C GLN A 61 -7.67 2.26 1.54
N VAL A 62 -7.93 2.68 0.30
CA VAL A 62 -8.00 4.10 -0.09
C VAL A 62 -9.11 4.82 0.66
N THR A 63 -10.29 4.19 0.81
CA THR A 63 -11.40 4.77 1.60
C THR A 63 -11.01 4.98 3.06
N ARG A 64 -10.25 4.05 3.66
CA ARG A 64 -9.71 4.23 5.01
C ARG A 64 -8.67 5.35 5.06
N ALA A 65 -7.76 5.43 4.09
CA ALA A 65 -6.78 6.50 4.01
C ALA A 65 -7.43 7.89 3.90
N GLU A 66 -8.48 8.04 3.09
CA GLU A 66 -9.28 9.28 2.99
C GLU A 66 -9.91 9.68 4.33
N GLN A 67 -10.37 8.71 5.13
CA GLN A 67 -10.91 8.98 6.48
C GLN A 67 -9.81 9.50 7.41
N VAL A 68 -8.66 8.82 7.46
CA VAL A 68 -7.50 9.22 8.27
C VAL A 68 -7.07 10.65 7.94
N VAL A 69 -6.95 10.98 6.66
CA VAL A 69 -6.56 12.33 6.21
C VAL A 69 -7.56 13.39 6.66
N ARG A 70 -8.87 13.10 6.57
CA ARG A 70 -9.95 14.03 6.90
C ARG A 70 -10.07 14.30 8.40
N GLU A 71 -9.86 13.28 9.21
CA GLU A 71 -9.98 13.34 10.67
C GLU A 71 -8.75 13.98 11.34
N LEU A 72 -7.63 14.10 10.63
CA LEU A 72 -6.39 14.63 11.16
C LEU A 72 -6.46 16.15 11.41
N PRO A 73 -6.04 16.68 12.57
CA PRO A 73 -5.99 18.13 12.82
C PRO A 73 -5.10 18.86 11.81
N GLY A 74 -5.56 20.00 11.26
CA GLY A 74 -4.92 20.74 10.14
C GLY A 74 -3.39 20.83 10.20
N GLU A 75 -2.85 21.19 11.37
CA GLU A 75 -1.42 21.40 11.62
C GLU A 75 -0.59 20.10 11.70
N GLN A 76 -1.20 18.99 12.09
CA GLN A 76 -0.53 17.72 12.32
C GLN A 76 -0.01 17.14 11.00
N ARG A 77 1.30 16.86 10.94
CA ARG A 77 1.94 16.18 9.80
C ARG A 77 1.55 14.71 9.78
N LEU A 78 1.42 14.11 8.60
CA LEU A 78 1.04 12.70 8.43
C LEU A 78 2.17 11.92 7.77
N PHE A 79 2.52 10.79 8.36
CA PHE A 79 3.22 9.70 7.68
C PHE A 79 2.22 8.56 7.48
N LEU A 80 1.77 8.39 6.23
CA LEU A 80 0.82 7.36 5.85
C LEU A 80 1.55 6.25 5.09
N PHE A 81 1.48 5.04 5.60
CA PHE A 81 1.98 3.83 4.96
C PHE A 81 0.80 2.97 4.51
N VAL A 82 0.75 2.62 3.23
CA VAL A 82 -0.30 1.74 2.67
C VAL A 82 0.39 0.53 2.04
N ASN A 83 0.11 -0.65 2.58
CA ASN A 83 0.57 -1.91 2.00
C ASN A 83 -0.48 -2.45 1.03
N VAL A 84 -0.27 -2.22 -0.27
CA VAL A 84 -1.22 -2.59 -1.33
C VAL A 84 -1.29 -4.10 -1.50
N ALA A 85 -2.42 -4.71 -1.15
CA ALA A 85 -2.59 -6.16 -1.19
C ALA A 85 -2.97 -6.72 -2.57
N ALA A 86 -3.55 -5.90 -3.44
CA ALA A 86 -4.25 -6.35 -4.65
C ALA A 86 -3.38 -7.14 -5.65
N LEU A 87 -2.05 -6.91 -5.68
CA LEU A 87 -1.15 -7.62 -6.59
C LEU A 87 -0.72 -8.98 -6.03
N HIS A 88 -0.85 -9.20 -4.72
CA HIS A 88 -0.50 -10.47 -4.09
C HIS A 88 -1.54 -11.54 -4.44
N GLN A 89 -1.08 -12.77 -4.63
CA GLN A 89 -1.97 -13.91 -4.86
C GLN A 89 -3.00 -14.11 -3.72
N PRO A 90 -4.23 -14.55 -4.02
CA PRO A 90 -4.79 -14.74 -5.37
C PRO A 90 -5.12 -13.42 -6.08
N ASN A 91 -4.88 -13.34 -7.39
CA ASN A 91 -5.22 -12.18 -8.22
C ASN A 91 -6.03 -12.52 -9.49
N TRP A 92 -6.34 -13.79 -9.73
CA TRP A 92 -7.19 -14.26 -10.84
C TRP A 92 -8.53 -13.51 -10.96
N PHE A 93 -9.15 -13.16 -9.84
CA PHE A 93 -10.45 -12.48 -9.81
C PHE A 93 -10.44 -11.03 -10.34
N HIS A 94 -9.26 -10.47 -10.65
CA HIS A 94 -9.18 -9.18 -11.34
C HIS A 94 -9.45 -9.29 -12.84
N THR A 95 -9.52 -10.50 -13.40
CA THR A 95 -9.94 -10.73 -14.79
C THR A 95 -11.43 -11.07 -14.85
N PRO A 96 -12.24 -10.36 -15.65
CA PRO A 96 -13.67 -10.64 -15.78
C PRO A 96 -13.94 -12.09 -16.20
N GLY A 97 -14.78 -12.79 -15.43
CA GLY A 97 -15.19 -14.17 -15.72
C GLY A 97 -14.21 -15.26 -15.31
N ALA A 98 -13.02 -14.91 -14.80
CA ALA A 98 -12.07 -15.88 -14.29
C ALA A 98 -12.55 -16.51 -12.98
N THR A 99 -12.23 -17.79 -12.79
CA THR A 99 -12.49 -18.54 -11.56
C THR A 99 -11.19 -18.93 -10.87
N ARG A 100 -11.30 -19.53 -9.69
CA ARG A 100 -10.14 -20.02 -8.93
C ARG A 100 -9.35 -21.08 -9.70
N GLU A 101 -10.04 -21.87 -10.52
CA GLU A 101 -9.46 -22.95 -11.33
C GLU A 101 -8.56 -22.43 -12.45
N ASP A 102 -8.81 -21.21 -12.95
CA ASP A 102 -7.95 -20.56 -13.95
C ASP A 102 -6.59 -20.15 -13.37
N GLY A 103 -6.55 -19.88 -12.05
CA GLY A 103 -5.35 -19.53 -11.33
C GLY A 103 -4.74 -18.17 -11.69
N ASP A 104 -3.68 -17.80 -10.99
CA ASP A 104 -2.99 -16.54 -11.21
C ASP A 104 -2.03 -16.65 -12.40
N THR A 105 -2.06 -15.65 -13.28
CA THR A 105 -1.19 -15.53 -14.44
C THR A 105 -0.58 -14.13 -14.49
N ARG A 106 0.40 -13.93 -15.38
CA ARG A 106 0.91 -12.59 -15.66
C ARG A 106 -0.20 -11.62 -16.12
N ALA A 107 -1.21 -12.13 -16.83
CA ALA A 107 -2.34 -11.31 -17.30
C ALA A 107 -3.25 -10.88 -16.13
N THR A 108 -3.54 -11.77 -15.19
CA THR A 108 -4.36 -11.43 -14.01
C THR A 108 -3.62 -10.48 -13.06
N HIS A 109 -2.30 -10.62 -12.94
CA HIS A 109 -1.45 -9.66 -12.23
C HIS A 109 -1.47 -8.27 -12.88
N ALA A 110 -1.41 -8.18 -14.22
CA ALA A 110 -1.56 -6.92 -14.93
C ALA A 110 -2.94 -6.29 -14.71
N ALA A 111 -4.01 -7.09 -14.75
CA ALA A 111 -5.37 -6.63 -14.44
C ALA A 111 -5.51 -6.11 -13.00
N ALA A 112 -4.81 -6.72 -12.04
CA ALA A 112 -4.72 -6.25 -10.65
C ALA A 112 -3.98 -4.90 -10.55
N LEU A 113 -2.90 -4.71 -11.32
CA LEU A 113 -2.19 -3.42 -11.39
C LEU A 113 -3.07 -2.32 -12.00
N GLU A 114 -3.81 -2.62 -13.07
CA GLU A 114 -4.79 -1.69 -13.65
C GLU A 114 -5.91 -1.33 -12.64
N TYR A 115 -6.33 -2.30 -11.83
CA TYR A 115 -7.26 -2.05 -10.72
C TYR A 115 -6.68 -1.08 -9.69
N VAL A 116 -5.41 -1.23 -9.33
CA VAL A 116 -4.71 -0.28 -8.44
C VAL A 116 -4.63 1.10 -9.07
N ASP A 117 -4.23 1.20 -10.34
CA ASP A 117 -4.11 2.46 -11.07
C ASP A 117 -5.43 3.26 -11.10
N ARG A 118 -6.57 2.59 -11.35
CA ARG A 118 -7.90 3.22 -11.31
C ARG A 118 -8.26 3.89 -9.98
N HIS A 119 -7.64 3.46 -8.88
CA HIS A 119 -7.93 3.98 -7.54
C HIS A 119 -6.81 4.82 -6.93
N ILE A 120 -5.57 4.73 -7.43
CA ILE A 120 -4.42 5.40 -6.81
C ILE A 120 -4.55 6.93 -6.85
N GLY A 121 -5.21 7.48 -7.88
CA GLY A 121 -5.49 8.91 -7.98
C GLY A 121 -6.28 9.48 -6.79
N ARG A 122 -7.21 8.70 -6.21
CA ARG A 122 -7.93 9.08 -4.99
C ARG A 122 -7.01 9.16 -3.78
N LEU A 123 -6.10 8.19 -3.63
CA LEU A 123 -5.11 8.18 -2.56
C LEU A 123 -4.20 9.40 -2.64
N PHE A 124 -3.72 9.72 -3.85
CA PHE A 124 -2.87 10.88 -4.08
C PHE A 124 -3.60 12.19 -3.83
N ALA A 125 -4.84 12.33 -4.30
CA ALA A 125 -5.67 13.50 -4.03
C ALA A 125 -5.91 13.70 -2.53
N ALA A 126 -6.18 12.62 -1.79
CA ALA A 126 -6.30 12.67 -0.34
C ALA A 126 -4.98 13.11 0.31
N ALA A 127 -3.86 12.46 -0.05
CA ALA A 127 -2.54 12.76 0.53
C ALA A 127 -2.10 14.21 0.30
N SER A 128 -2.41 14.79 -0.86
CA SER A 128 -2.03 16.18 -1.19
C SER A 128 -3.07 17.23 -0.83
N SER A 129 -4.28 16.82 -0.44
CA SER A 129 -5.36 17.76 -0.10
C SER A 129 -4.99 18.76 0.99
N ARG A 130 -4.12 18.38 1.94
CA ARG A 130 -3.83 19.22 3.11
C ARG A 130 -2.59 20.09 2.95
N ARG A 131 -1.60 19.59 2.22
CA ARG A 131 -0.27 20.18 2.02
C ARG A 131 0.53 19.33 1.03
N ARG A 132 1.66 19.87 0.59
CA ARG A 132 2.60 19.15 -0.26
C ARG A 132 3.03 17.83 0.40
N CYS A 133 2.98 16.75 -0.37
CA CYS A 133 3.29 15.40 0.12
C CYS A 133 4.42 14.79 -0.72
N LEU A 134 5.42 14.21 -0.06
CA LEU A 134 6.39 13.34 -0.74
C LEU A 134 5.78 11.93 -0.81
N ALA A 135 5.48 11.46 -2.02
CA ALA A 135 5.05 10.10 -2.28
C ALA A 135 6.27 9.24 -2.64
N ILE A 136 6.37 8.06 -2.02
CA ILE A 136 7.28 6.99 -2.42
C ILE A 136 6.42 5.78 -2.74
N VAL A 137 6.48 5.32 -3.99
CA VAL A 137 5.75 4.15 -4.48
C VAL A 137 6.77 3.12 -4.90
N CYS A 138 6.77 1.97 -4.23
CA CYS A 138 7.64 0.86 -4.56
C CYS A 138 6.97 -0.47 -4.24
N SER A 139 7.46 -1.52 -4.89
CA SER A 139 7.11 -2.88 -4.51
C SER A 139 8.22 -3.48 -3.62
N ASP A 140 7.84 -4.36 -2.71
CA ASP A 140 8.74 -5.13 -1.87
C ASP A 140 9.44 -6.24 -2.65
N HIS A 141 8.76 -6.85 -3.62
CA HIS A 141 9.30 -7.81 -4.56
C HIS A 141 8.38 -7.99 -5.80
N GLY A 142 8.93 -8.46 -6.90
CA GLY A 142 8.15 -8.95 -8.05
C GLY A 142 7.60 -10.37 -7.84
N THR A 143 7.04 -10.98 -8.88
CA THR A 143 6.51 -12.36 -8.85
C THR A 143 6.76 -13.02 -10.21
N ALA A 144 7.30 -14.24 -10.19
CA ALA A 144 7.45 -15.06 -11.38
C ALA A 144 6.16 -15.82 -11.69
N TYR A 145 5.83 -15.91 -12.98
CA TYR A 145 4.67 -16.58 -13.56
C TYR A 145 5.08 -17.67 -14.57
N GLY A 146 6.27 -18.25 -14.40
CA GLY A 146 6.82 -19.29 -15.27
C GLY A 146 8.13 -18.90 -15.96
N GLU A 147 8.63 -17.67 -15.77
CA GLU A 147 9.93 -17.25 -16.28
C GLU A 147 11.02 -18.22 -15.83
N ASP A 148 11.78 -18.75 -16.79
CA ASP A 148 12.84 -19.76 -16.59
C ASP A 148 12.39 -21.01 -15.80
N GLY A 149 11.08 -21.33 -15.85
CA GLY A 149 10.50 -22.46 -15.11
C GLY A 149 10.21 -22.17 -13.64
N TYR A 150 10.31 -20.92 -13.19
CA TYR A 150 10.03 -20.50 -11.82
C TYR A 150 8.67 -19.83 -11.66
N THR A 151 8.03 -20.06 -10.50
CA THR A 151 6.75 -19.44 -10.13
C THR A 151 6.81 -18.94 -8.69
N GLY A 152 6.24 -17.76 -8.42
CA GLY A 152 6.20 -17.13 -7.10
C GLY A 152 7.33 -16.13 -6.85
N HIS A 153 7.59 -15.81 -5.59
CA HIS A 153 8.39 -14.63 -5.20
C HIS A 153 9.45 -14.84 -4.11
N ARG A 154 9.76 -16.10 -3.75
CA ARG A 154 10.77 -16.43 -2.72
C ARG A 154 12.03 -17.05 -3.33
N ILE A 155 12.46 -16.48 -4.45
CA ILE A 155 13.53 -17.00 -5.31
C ILE A 155 14.43 -15.85 -5.76
N GLY A 156 15.69 -16.18 -6.07
CA GLY A 156 16.66 -15.20 -6.55
C GLY A 156 16.60 -14.98 -8.06
N HIS A 157 15.45 -14.54 -8.56
CA HIS A 157 15.18 -14.38 -9.99
C HIS A 157 14.96 -12.90 -10.35
N GLU A 158 15.36 -12.49 -11.56
CA GLU A 158 15.28 -11.09 -12.01
C GLU A 158 13.83 -10.54 -11.97
N SER A 159 12.84 -11.36 -12.33
CA SER A 159 11.42 -10.98 -12.25
C SER A 159 10.90 -10.79 -10.82
N VAL A 160 11.64 -11.25 -9.80
CA VAL A 160 11.32 -11.06 -8.37
C VAL A 160 12.11 -9.89 -7.79
N TRP A 161 13.32 -9.63 -8.27
CA TRP A 161 14.16 -8.54 -7.74
C TRP A 161 13.96 -7.20 -8.46
N THR A 162 13.50 -7.23 -9.70
CA THR A 162 13.21 -6.01 -10.46
C THR A 162 11.83 -5.49 -10.09
N VAL A 163 11.81 -4.42 -9.29
CA VAL A 163 10.59 -3.82 -8.76
C VAL A 163 10.39 -2.39 -9.25
N PRO A 164 9.13 -1.94 -9.44
CA PRO A 164 8.86 -0.53 -9.69
C PRO A 164 9.29 0.30 -8.47
N TYR A 165 9.87 1.46 -8.74
CA TYR A 165 10.17 2.48 -7.75
C TYR A 165 9.94 3.87 -8.38
N ALA A 166 9.22 4.72 -7.66
CA ALA A 166 9.09 6.14 -7.98
C ALA A 166 9.01 6.94 -6.67
N HIS A 167 9.61 8.13 -6.66
CA HIS A 167 9.30 9.14 -5.67
C HIS A 167 9.05 10.47 -6.36
N PHE A 168 8.09 11.23 -5.84
CA PHE A 168 7.71 12.52 -6.40
C PHE A 168 6.93 13.33 -5.37
N PHE A 169 6.81 14.62 -5.61
CA PHE A 169 5.95 15.48 -4.81
C PHE A 169 4.55 15.55 -5.41
N LEU A 170 3.56 15.34 -4.56
CA LEU A 170 2.18 15.69 -4.82
C LEU A 170 1.96 17.12 -4.34
N GLU A 171 1.68 18.02 -5.27
CA GLU A 171 1.39 19.41 -4.94
C GLU A 171 -0.06 19.56 -4.46
N PRO A 172 -0.34 20.49 -3.53
CA PRO A 172 -1.70 20.82 -3.14
C PRO A 172 -2.50 21.29 -4.36
N THR A 173 -3.77 20.92 -4.44
CA THR A 173 -4.66 21.50 -5.43
C THR A 173 -4.86 22.99 -5.08
N ALA A 174 -4.74 23.87 -6.09
CA ALA A 174 -4.62 25.33 -5.93
C ALA A 174 -5.81 26.03 -5.20
N ALA A 175 -6.86 25.31 -4.83
CA ALA A 175 -8.02 25.86 -4.13
C ALA A 175 -7.77 26.19 -2.65
N GLU A 176 -6.69 25.70 -2.04
CA GLU A 176 -6.46 25.83 -0.59
C GLU A 176 -5.18 26.57 -0.19
N ALA A 177 -4.33 26.99 -1.14
CA ALA A 177 -3.18 27.85 -0.84
C ALA A 177 -3.57 29.28 -0.38
N ALA A 178 -4.87 29.58 -0.32
CA ALA A 178 -5.45 30.88 0.03
C ALA A 178 -6.30 30.85 1.32
N ARG A 179 -6.21 29.79 2.13
CA ARG A 179 -6.77 29.74 3.50
C ARG A 179 -5.65 29.58 4.51
#